data_AF-A0A349QMS4-F1
#
_entry.id   AF-A0A349QMS4-F1
#
_cell.length_a   1.000
_cell.length_b   1.000
_cell.length_c   1.000
_cell.angle_alpha   90.00
_cell.angle_beta   90.00
_cell.angle_gamma   90.00
#
_symmetry.space_group_name_H-M   'P 1'
#
loop_
_entity.id
_entity.type
_entity.pdbx_description
1 polymer ?
#
loop_
_entity_poly.entity_id
_entity_poly.type
_entity_poly.pdbx_seq_one_letter_code
_entity_poly.pdbx_strand_id
1 'polypeptide(L)'
;MNKYQGKVRRRRQNLLIVEGKHEKNKLFWLIFKCFPEMAIDIDDVWIYGTNIYLLYDDIVKEYGEHWVEENDDIDLPFVISKKQFPDRLRYKEDFTNIILVFDYERHDLNFSEKKIMEMQSSFIDSTDMGKLYINYPMIESYQHLCKLPDYDYENRKIPVSMQPGKVYKTLVESESIIGTGVDFPHRVDDLLEYHFGVSGENERQECCEKILNISSECEVDVAVQNALQGIVDEQNLQTAKYQLINWVKKQGYIFSNQTYWAFMRDILKQIIRHNICKANKIQYDQYQIEDALYKENFQRLDLIEILNEQNRISKDEQQGFIWVLNTCVFYIADYNFGLVS
;
A
#
# COMPACT_ATOMS: atom_id res chain seq x y z
N MET A 1 -31.36 -23.63 -6.38
CA MET A 1 -30.33 -24.68 -6.15
C MET A 1 -29.20 -24.46 -7.13
N ASN A 2 -28.16 -23.75 -6.70
CA ASN A 2 -27.03 -23.42 -7.55
C ASN A 2 -26.00 -24.55 -7.46
N LYS A 3 -25.60 -25.13 -8.61
CA LYS A 3 -24.62 -26.20 -8.70
C LYS A 3 -23.21 -25.61 -8.54
N TYR A 4 -22.85 -25.22 -7.33
CA TYR A 4 -21.46 -24.94 -6.95
C TYR A 4 -20.73 -26.27 -6.73
N GLN A 5 -20.09 -26.80 -7.78
CA GLN A 5 -19.08 -27.85 -7.65
C GLN A 5 -17.72 -27.32 -8.08
N GLY A 6 -16.77 -27.29 -7.13
CA GLY A 6 -15.39 -27.69 -7.46
C GLY A 6 -14.28 -26.64 -7.46
N LYS A 7 -14.05 -25.95 -6.34
CA LYS A 7 -12.69 -25.81 -5.77
C LYS A 7 -12.81 -25.91 -4.26
N VAL A 8 -11.88 -26.60 -3.60
CA VAL A 8 -11.80 -26.63 -2.13
C VAL A 8 -11.73 -25.18 -1.65
N ARG A 9 -12.78 -24.69 -0.97
CA ARG A 9 -12.83 -23.34 -0.40
C ARG A 9 -11.60 -23.20 0.51
N ARG A 10 -10.62 -22.36 0.13
CA ARG A 10 -9.52 -21.97 1.04
C ARG A 10 -10.20 -21.23 2.19
N ARG A 11 -10.37 -21.89 3.34
CA ARG A 11 -10.88 -21.21 4.55
C ARG A 11 -9.81 -20.20 5.00
N ARG A 12 -10.20 -18.96 5.31
CA ARG A 12 -9.35 -17.84 5.82
C ARG A 12 -8.67 -16.92 4.78
N GLN A 13 -9.30 -16.61 3.66
CA GLN A 13 -8.72 -15.63 2.70
C GLN A 13 -8.96 -14.20 3.17
N ASN A 14 -7.93 -13.35 3.12
CA ASN A 14 -8.06 -11.90 3.32
C ASN A 14 -8.08 -11.25 1.94
N LEU A 15 -9.19 -10.62 1.57
CA LEU A 15 -9.33 -9.90 0.31
C LEU A 15 -8.89 -8.45 0.50
N LEU A 16 -7.97 -7.98 -0.35
CA LEU A 16 -7.67 -6.57 -0.49
C LEU A 16 -8.11 -6.11 -1.87
N ILE A 17 -9.00 -5.12 -1.93
CA ILE A 17 -9.44 -4.48 -3.15
C ILE A 17 -8.71 -3.15 -3.26
N VAL A 18 -7.94 -2.99 -4.32
CA VAL A 18 -7.09 -1.81 -4.53
C VAL A 18 -7.43 -1.14 -5.87
N GLU A 19 -7.21 0.17 -5.94
CA GLU A 19 -7.48 0.94 -7.15
C GLU A 19 -6.64 0.49 -8.36
N GLY A 20 -5.32 0.31 -8.18
CA GLY A 20 -4.40 0.12 -9.30
C GLY A 20 -3.32 -0.96 -9.10
N LYS A 21 -2.42 -1.02 -10.10
CA LYS A 21 -1.27 -1.93 -10.11
C LYS A 21 -0.17 -1.51 -9.14
N HIS A 22 -0.05 -0.22 -8.82
CA HIS A 22 1.00 0.28 -7.94
C HIS A 22 0.81 -0.27 -6.52
N GLU A 23 -0.42 -0.21 -6.02
CA GLU A 23 -0.86 -0.71 -4.73
C GLU A 23 -0.52 -2.19 -4.59
N LYS A 24 -0.93 -3.00 -5.57
CA LYS A 24 -0.67 -4.46 -5.56
C LYS A 24 0.82 -4.78 -5.71
N ASN A 25 1.43 -4.33 -6.81
CA ASN A 25 2.73 -4.83 -7.25
C ASN A 25 3.91 -4.14 -6.56
N LYS A 26 3.72 -2.97 -5.94
CA LYS A 26 4.77 -2.28 -5.17
C LYS A 26 4.47 -2.29 -3.68
N LEU A 27 3.41 -1.58 -3.24
CA LEU A 27 3.18 -1.37 -1.81
C LEU A 27 2.84 -2.67 -1.07
N PHE A 28 1.77 -3.37 -1.45
CA PHE A 28 1.34 -4.58 -0.74
C PHE A 28 2.31 -5.74 -0.94
N TRP A 29 2.93 -5.85 -2.12
CA TRP A 29 4.04 -6.77 -2.32
C TRP A 29 5.17 -6.53 -1.31
N LEU A 30 5.61 -5.27 -1.13
CA LEU A 30 6.64 -4.91 -0.17
C LEU A 30 6.20 -5.14 1.28
N ILE A 31 4.96 -4.76 1.63
CA ILE A 31 4.40 -4.98 2.97
C ILE A 31 4.39 -6.47 3.30
N PHE A 32 3.90 -7.34 2.42
CA PHE A 32 3.82 -8.78 2.70
C PHE A 32 5.20 -9.43 2.80
N LYS A 33 6.21 -8.91 2.11
CA LYS A 33 7.61 -9.33 2.27
C LYS A 33 8.21 -8.86 3.60
N CYS A 34 7.90 -7.64 4.05
CA CYS A 34 8.40 -7.10 5.31
C CYS A 34 7.64 -7.60 6.54
N PHE A 35 6.37 -8.01 6.37
CA PHE A 35 5.49 -8.50 7.42
C PHE A 35 4.89 -9.87 7.05
N PRO A 36 5.73 -10.92 6.89
CA PRO A 36 5.26 -12.26 6.51
C PRO A 36 4.28 -12.87 7.51
N GLU A 37 4.24 -12.36 8.76
CA GLU A 37 3.30 -12.76 9.80
C GLU A 37 1.84 -12.51 9.41
N MET A 38 1.57 -11.61 8.46
CA MET A 38 0.21 -11.36 7.97
C MET A 38 -0.36 -12.55 7.19
N ALA A 39 0.51 -13.37 6.59
CA ALA A 39 0.14 -14.57 5.83
C ALA A 39 -0.93 -14.33 4.75
N ILE A 40 -0.79 -13.24 4.00
CA ILE A 40 -1.70 -12.85 2.90
C ILE A 40 -1.07 -13.24 1.57
N ASP A 41 -1.83 -13.92 0.72
CA ASP A 41 -1.43 -14.26 -0.63
C ASP A 41 -1.60 -13.02 -1.53
N ILE A 42 -0.59 -12.70 -2.35
CA ILE A 42 -0.66 -11.55 -3.27
C ILE A 42 -1.78 -11.74 -4.32
N ASP A 43 -2.18 -12.98 -4.57
CA ASP A 43 -3.34 -13.30 -5.43
C ASP A 43 -4.68 -12.91 -4.81
N ASP A 44 -4.74 -12.74 -3.49
CA ASP A 44 -5.89 -12.23 -2.77
C ASP A 44 -5.93 -10.67 -2.75
N VAL A 45 -5.00 -10.00 -3.44
CA VAL A 45 -5.09 -8.56 -3.75
C VAL A 45 -5.70 -8.40 -5.14
N TRP A 46 -6.93 -7.90 -5.19
CA TRP A 46 -7.69 -7.64 -6.42
C TRP A 46 -7.55 -6.19 -6.86
N ILE A 47 -7.17 -5.99 -8.11
CA ILE A 47 -7.10 -4.66 -8.71
C ILE A 47 -8.48 -4.36 -9.27
N TYR A 48 -9.20 -3.41 -8.66
CA TYR A 48 -10.49 -2.95 -9.18
C TYR A 48 -10.30 -2.21 -10.52
N GLY A 49 -9.24 -1.42 -10.63
CA GLY A 49 -8.80 -0.78 -11.88
C GLY A 49 -9.41 0.60 -12.14
N THR A 50 -10.12 1.17 -11.17
CA THR A 50 -10.70 2.51 -11.26
C THR A 50 -11.01 3.08 -9.87
N ASN A 51 -11.48 4.32 -9.80
CA ASN A 51 -11.67 5.05 -8.55
C ASN A 51 -12.88 4.58 -7.74
N ILE A 52 -12.95 5.03 -6.48
CA ILE A 52 -14.02 4.68 -5.54
C ILE A 52 -15.41 5.14 -6.00
N TYR A 53 -15.50 6.21 -6.78
CA TYR A 53 -16.78 6.76 -7.25
C TYR A 53 -17.44 5.84 -8.29
N LEU A 54 -16.64 5.19 -9.13
CA LEU A 54 -17.12 4.17 -10.05
C LEU A 54 -17.41 2.85 -9.36
N LEU A 55 -16.76 2.54 -8.23
CA LEU A 55 -17.18 1.42 -7.38
C LEU A 55 -18.55 1.69 -6.75
N TYR A 56 -18.78 2.90 -6.24
CA TYR A 56 -20.08 3.33 -5.72
C TYR A 56 -21.18 3.14 -6.79
N ASP A 57 -20.93 3.56 -8.02
CA ASP A 57 -21.91 3.42 -9.11
C ASP A 57 -22.21 1.95 -9.46
N ASP A 58 -21.23 1.06 -9.32
CA ASP A 58 -21.44 -0.37 -9.52
C ASP A 58 -22.21 -1.02 -8.37
N ILE A 59 -22.05 -0.54 -7.14
CA ILE A 59 -22.91 -0.93 -6.00
C ILE A 59 -24.35 -0.47 -6.26
N VAL A 60 -24.56 0.79 -6.67
CA VAL A 60 -25.89 1.31 -7.01
C VAL A 60 -26.57 0.51 -8.13
N LYS A 61 -25.82 0.06 -9.15
CA LYS A 61 -26.39 -0.79 -10.20
C LYS A 61 -26.87 -2.15 -9.71
N GLU A 62 -26.24 -2.69 -8.67
CA GLU A 62 -26.57 -4.02 -8.13
C GLU A 62 -27.63 -3.96 -7.03
N TYR A 63 -27.56 -2.96 -6.13
CA TYR A 63 -28.38 -2.83 -4.93
C TYR A 63 -29.44 -1.72 -5.01
N GLY A 64 -29.34 -0.81 -5.98
CA GLY A 64 -30.26 0.33 -6.14
C GLY A 64 -29.74 1.62 -5.52
N GLU A 65 -30.41 2.74 -5.80
CA GLU A 65 -29.97 4.08 -5.36
C GLU A 65 -30.09 4.31 -3.84
N HIS A 66 -30.94 3.53 -3.17
CA HIS A 66 -31.25 3.68 -1.74
C HIS A 66 -30.47 2.72 -0.83
N TRP A 67 -29.44 2.02 -1.35
CA TRP A 67 -28.71 0.98 -0.61
C TRP A 67 -28.17 1.45 0.75
N VAL A 68 -27.78 2.72 0.85
CA VAL A 68 -27.32 3.34 2.11
C VAL A 68 -28.48 3.58 3.08
N GLU A 69 -29.59 4.13 2.57
CA GLU A 69 -30.78 4.48 3.36
C GLU A 69 -31.50 3.22 3.88
N GLU A 70 -31.49 2.16 3.07
CA GLU A 70 -32.05 0.84 3.39
C GLU A 70 -31.08 -0.03 4.21
N ASN A 71 -29.83 0.41 4.38
CA ASN A 71 -28.77 -0.30 5.10
C ASN A 71 -28.57 -1.72 4.56
N ASP A 72 -28.44 -1.82 3.24
CA ASP A 72 -28.26 -3.08 2.52
C ASP A 72 -26.95 -3.77 2.89
N ASP A 73 -26.99 -5.11 2.98
CA ASP A 73 -25.78 -5.93 3.16
C ASP A 73 -25.07 -6.14 1.81
N ILE A 74 -24.05 -5.31 1.56
CA ILE A 74 -23.33 -5.28 0.29
C ILE A 74 -22.32 -6.43 0.21
N ASP A 75 -22.53 -7.35 -0.74
CA ASP A 75 -21.57 -8.38 -1.12
C ASP A 75 -20.59 -7.82 -2.17
N LEU A 76 -19.63 -7.05 -1.68
CA LEU A 76 -18.63 -6.40 -2.53
C LEU A 76 -17.81 -7.37 -3.40
N PRO A 77 -17.35 -8.54 -2.89
CA PRO A 77 -16.69 -9.53 -3.73
C PRO A 77 -17.56 -10.01 -4.90
N PHE A 78 -18.87 -10.12 -4.70
CA PHE A 78 -19.80 -10.46 -5.78
C PHE A 78 -19.90 -9.36 -6.81
N VAL A 79 -20.09 -8.09 -6.41
CA VAL A 79 -20.12 -6.93 -7.33
C VAL A 79 -18.89 -6.90 -8.22
N ILE A 80 -17.70 -7.05 -7.63
CA ILE A 80 -16.43 -6.99 -8.34
C ILE A 80 -16.20 -8.23 -9.22
N SER A 81 -16.43 -9.44 -8.67
CA SER A 81 -16.19 -10.67 -9.43
C SER A 81 -17.16 -10.83 -10.60
N LYS A 82 -18.42 -10.37 -10.47
CA LYS A 82 -19.39 -10.34 -11.58
C LYS A 82 -18.90 -9.48 -12.75
N LYS A 83 -18.24 -8.35 -12.46
CA LYS A 83 -17.69 -7.43 -13.46
C LYS A 83 -16.39 -7.95 -14.09
N GLN A 84 -15.46 -8.47 -13.28
CA GLN A 84 -14.11 -8.81 -13.74
C GLN A 84 -13.93 -10.29 -14.11
N PHE A 85 -14.65 -11.19 -13.43
CA PHE A 85 -14.50 -12.64 -13.52
C PHE A 85 -15.88 -13.33 -13.59
N PRO A 86 -16.71 -13.07 -14.62
CA PRO A 86 -18.09 -13.53 -14.67
C PRO A 86 -18.23 -15.06 -14.57
N ASP A 87 -17.22 -15.82 -15.00
CA ASP A 87 -17.18 -17.28 -14.93
C ASP A 87 -16.71 -17.83 -13.56
N ARG A 88 -16.24 -16.95 -12.65
CA ARG A 88 -15.69 -17.29 -11.34
C ARG A 88 -16.16 -16.29 -10.28
N LEU A 89 -17.48 -16.27 -10.08
CA LEU A 89 -18.11 -15.49 -9.03
C LEU A 89 -17.55 -15.85 -7.65
N ARG A 90 -17.45 -14.82 -6.82
CA ARG A 90 -16.95 -14.87 -5.45
C ARG A 90 -17.91 -14.09 -4.57
N TYR A 91 -18.01 -14.48 -3.32
CA TYR A 91 -18.96 -13.91 -2.38
C TYR A 91 -18.24 -13.52 -1.09
N LYS A 92 -18.88 -12.65 -0.30
CA LYS A 92 -18.40 -12.22 1.02
C LYS A 92 -17.96 -13.40 1.89
N GLU A 93 -18.72 -14.50 1.91
CA GLU A 93 -18.41 -15.66 2.77
C GLU A 93 -17.22 -16.51 2.29
N ASP A 94 -16.63 -16.19 1.14
CA ASP A 94 -15.36 -16.77 0.71
C ASP A 94 -14.16 -16.16 1.46
N PHE A 95 -14.36 -15.04 2.15
CA PHE A 95 -13.31 -14.25 2.78
C PHE A 95 -13.55 -14.08 4.28
N THR A 96 -12.47 -13.90 5.03
CA THR A 96 -12.50 -13.62 6.48
C THR A 96 -12.34 -12.14 6.77
N ASN A 97 -11.57 -11.44 5.93
CA ASN A 97 -11.48 -9.99 5.96
C ASN A 97 -11.62 -9.44 4.54
N ILE A 98 -12.32 -8.33 4.39
CA ILE A 98 -12.41 -7.55 3.16
C ILE A 98 -11.89 -6.16 3.47
N ILE A 99 -10.85 -5.76 2.75
CA ILE A 99 -10.19 -4.46 2.90
C ILE A 99 -10.29 -3.72 1.59
N LEU A 100 -10.67 -2.46 1.63
CA LEU A 100 -10.72 -1.58 0.47
C LEU A 100 -9.65 -0.50 0.64
N VAL A 101 -8.90 -0.22 -0.43
CA VAL A 101 -7.89 0.83 -0.46
C VAL A 101 -8.08 1.66 -1.71
N PHE A 102 -8.44 2.92 -1.50
CA PHE A 102 -8.73 3.87 -2.55
C PHE A 102 -8.10 5.22 -2.27
N ASP A 103 -7.94 6.00 -3.33
CA ASP A 103 -7.40 7.35 -3.22
C ASP A 103 -8.52 8.37 -3.00
N TYR A 104 -8.20 9.47 -2.33
CA TYR A 104 -9.15 10.55 -2.07
C TYR A 104 -9.48 11.35 -3.34
N GLU A 105 -8.44 11.63 -4.15
CA GLU A 105 -8.47 12.36 -5.43
C GLU A 105 -9.59 13.41 -5.57
N ARG A 106 -9.49 14.52 -4.82
CA ARG A 106 -10.47 15.61 -4.85
C ARG A 106 -10.73 16.21 -6.25
N HIS A 107 -9.74 16.09 -7.13
CA HIS A 107 -9.79 16.64 -8.49
C HIS A 107 -10.34 15.65 -9.53
N ASP A 108 -10.70 14.43 -9.12
CA ASP A 108 -11.36 13.49 -10.03
C ASP A 108 -12.70 14.08 -10.50
N LEU A 109 -13.03 13.89 -11.79
CA LEU A 109 -14.27 14.40 -12.37
C LEU A 109 -15.53 13.80 -11.73
N ASN A 110 -15.40 12.62 -11.11
CA ASN A 110 -16.46 11.91 -10.40
C ASN A 110 -16.46 12.19 -8.90
N PHE A 111 -15.57 13.08 -8.41
CA PHE A 111 -15.48 13.42 -7.00
C PHE A 111 -16.85 13.83 -6.45
N SER A 112 -17.23 13.20 -5.34
CA SER A 112 -18.47 13.51 -4.63
C SER A 112 -18.27 13.29 -3.14
N GLU A 113 -18.31 14.38 -2.37
CA GLU A 113 -18.26 14.34 -0.90
C GLU A 113 -19.34 13.40 -0.35
N LYS A 114 -20.55 13.41 -0.96
CA LYS A 114 -21.63 12.50 -0.57
C LYS A 114 -21.23 11.03 -0.76
N LYS A 115 -20.83 10.64 -1.99
CA LYS A 115 -20.50 9.24 -2.30
C LYS A 115 -19.35 8.71 -1.44
N ILE A 116 -18.27 9.47 -1.27
CA ILE A 116 -17.11 9.01 -0.49
C ILE A 116 -17.42 8.90 1.00
N MET A 117 -18.28 9.78 1.54
CA MET A 117 -18.77 9.69 2.92
C MET A 117 -19.67 8.47 3.12
N GLU A 118 -20.57 8.19 2.18
CA GLU A 118 -21.44 7.00 2.21
C GLU A 118 -20.61 5.71 2.16
N MET A 119 -19.58 5.67 1.30
CA MET A 119 -18.63 4.55 1.26
C MET A 119 -17.88 4.38 2.59
N GLN A 120 -17.29 5.45 3.14
CA GLN A 120 -16.54 5.38 4.40
C GLN A 120 -17.41 5.01 5.61
N SER A 121 -18.69 5.38 5.59
CA SER A 121 -19.64 5.08 6.67
C SER A 121 -20.24 3.67 6.54
N SER A 122 -20.18 3.06 5.36
CA SER A 122 -20.72 1.70 5.14
C SER A 122 -19.65 0.64 5.34
N PHE A 123 -18.41 0.90 4.89
CA PHE A 123 -17.30 -0.06 4.96
C PHE A 123 -16.40 0.19 6.19
N ILE A 124 -16.88 -0.19 7.38
CA ILE A 124 -16.21 0.05 8.68
C ILE A 124 -15.52 -1.20 9.24
N ASP A 125 -16.12 -2.38 9.10
CA ASP A 125 -15.65 -3.63 9.72
C ASP A 125 -15.14 -4.61 8.64
N SER A 126 -13.87 -4.99 8.73
CA SER A 126 -13.25 -5.89 7.76
C SER A 126 -13.87 -7.28 7.77
N THR A 127 -14.47 -7.72 8.88
CA THR A 127 -15.06 -9.05 9.03
C THR A 127 -16.52 -9.12 8.57
N ASP A 128 -17.10 -7.99 8.17
CA ASP A 128 -18.45 -7.88 7.61
C ASP A 128 -18.39 -7.38 6.15
N MET A 129 -19.02 -6.26 5.81
CA MET A 129 -19.03 -5.70 4.44
C MET A 129 -17.65 -5.27 3.94
N GLY A 130 -16.73 -5.00 4.86
CA GLY A 130 -15.35 -4.62 4.60
C GLY A 130 -14.96 -3.34 5.33
N LYS A 131 -13.65 -3.04 5.34
CA LYS A 131 -13.09 -1.82 5.93
C LYS A 131 -12.39 -0.98 4.87
N LEU A 132 -12.80 0.28 4.72
CA LEU A 132 -12.24 1.22 3.75
C LEU A 132 -11.12 2.09 4.35
N TYR A 133 -9.99 2.09 3.68
CA TYR A 133 -8.89 3.03 3.88
C TYR A 133 -8.79 3.98 2.68
N ILE A 134 -8.83 5.28 2.95
CA ILE A 134 -8.64 6.34 1.96
C ILE A 134 -7.24 6.93 2.11
N ASN A 135 -6.48 7.02 1.03
CA ASN A 135 -5.17 7.67 1.03
C ASN A 135 -5.27 9.11 0.53
N TYR A 136 -4.62 10.03 1.24
CA TYR A 136 -4.71 11.46 1.03
C TYR A 136 -3.35 12.03 0.60
N PRO A 137 -3.26 12.68 -0.57
CA PRO A 137 -4.30 12.72 -1.62
C PRO A 137 -4.47 11.40 -2.38
N MET A 138 -3.46 10.52 -2.34
CA MET A 138 -3.39 9.26 -3.10
C MET A 138 -2.35 8.31 -2.51
N ILE A 139 -2.18 7.12 -3.10
CA ILE A 139 -1.31 6.06 -2.60
C ILE A 139 0.12 6.53 -2.36
N GLU A 140 0.70 7.37 -3.22
CA GLU A 140 2.08 7.87 -3.09
C GLU A 140 2.37 8.60 -1.76
N SER A 141 1.33 8.98 -1.01
CA SER A 141 1.45 9.53 0.36
C SER A 141 2.27 8.68 1.34
N TYR A 142 2.35 7.34 1.20
CA TYR A 142 3.20 6.53 2.07
C TYR A 142 4.69 6.78 1.86
N GLN A 143 5.08 7.28 0.68
CA GLN A 143 6.48 7.57 0.34
C GLN A 143 6.90 9.01 0.61
N HIS A 144 5.97 9.89 0.96
CA HIS A 144 6.21 11.33 1.04
C HIS A 144 6.92 11.75 2.33
N LEU A 145 8.10 11.17 2.59
CA LEU A 145 9.01 11.48 3.68
C LEU A 145 10.33 12.01 3.11
N CYS A 146 10.80 13.15 3.64
CA CYS A 146 12.03 13.80 3.17
C CYS A 146 13.27 13.47 4.00
N LYS A 147 13.10 12.74 5.10
CA LYS A 147 14.16 12.27 6.01
C LYS A 147 13.59 11.18 6.92
N LEU A 148 14.44 10.48 7.66
CA LEU A 148 14.01 9.51 8.67
C LEU A 148 14.76 9.77 9.98
N PRO A 149 14.06 10.10 11.09
CA PRO A 149 12.62 10.40 11.18
C PRO A 149 12.25 11.76 10.55
N ASP A 150 11.02 11.90 10.01
CA ASP A 150 10.52 13.13 9.38
C ASP A 150 9.64 13.95 10.33
N TYR A 151 10.26 14.82 11.13
CA TYR A 151 9.50 15.73 12.00
C TYR A 151 8.63 16.74 11.25
N ASP A 152 8.96 17.08 9.99
CA ASP A 152 8.17 18.01 9.19
C ASP A 152 6.90 17.35 8.63
N TYR A 153 6.84 16.02 8.67
CA TYR A 153 5.67 15.25 8.23
C TYR A 153 4.40 15.69 8.95
N GLU A 154 4.50 16.12 10.22
CA GLU A 154 3.40 16.67 11.01
C GLU A 154 2.60 17.72 10.21
N ASN A 155 3.29 18.65 9.55
CA ASN A 155 2.68 19.78 8.86
C ASN A 155 2.59 19.62 7.35
N ARG A 156 3.03 18.47 6.81
CA ARG A 156 3.03 18.19 5.36
C ARG A 156 1.62 18.16 4.78
N LYS A 157 1.38 18.96 3.76
CA LYS A 157 0.09 19.12 3.09
C LYS A 157 0.31 19.58 1.66
N ILE A 158 -0.65 19.35 0.80
CA ILE A 158 -0.64 19.87 -0.57
C ILE A 158 -1.79 20.85 -0.78
N PRO A 159 -1.59 21.95 -1.50
CA PRO A 159 -2.68 22.87 -1.81
C PRO A 159 -3.65 22.20 -2.80
N VAL A 160 -4.94 22.50 -2.67
CA VAL A 160 -5.99 22.04 -3.61
C VAL A 160 -5.78 22.65 -5.00
N SER A 161 -5.09 23.77 -5.12
CA SER A 161 -4.71 24.32 -6.43
C SER A 161 -3.68 23.47 -7.19
N MET A 162 -3.04 22.49 -6.54
CA MET A 162 -2.13 21.55 -7.19
C MET A 162 -2.91 20.49 -7.97
N GLN A 163 -3.22 20.78 -9.24
CA GLN A 163 -3.87 19.85 -10.15
C GLN A 163 -2.91 19.24 -11.19
N PRO A 164 -3.11 17.99 -11.66
CA PRO A 164 -3.80 16.84 -11.06
C PRO A 164 -2.78 15.83 -10.50
N GLY A 165 -3.22 14.62 -10.14
CA GLY A 165 -2.43 13.66 -9.35
C GLY A 165 -1.01 13.36 -9.85
N LYS A 166 -0.75 13.48 -11.16
CA LYS A 166 0.61 13.38 -11.73
C LYS A 166 1.61 14.37 -11.11
N VAL A 167 1.19 15.60 -10.81
CA VAL A 167 2.06 16.61 -10.19
C VAL A 167 2.50 16.17 -8.80
N TYR A 168 1.56 15.62 -8.01
CA TYR A 168 1.88 15.08 -6.70
C TYR A 168 2.80 13.86 -6.80
N LYS A 169 2.59 12.95 -7.76
CA LYS A 169 3.49 11.81 -7.99
C LYS A 169 4.91 12.30 -8.30
N THR A 170 5.08 13.26 -9.20
CA THR A 170 6.40 13.86 -9.48
C THR A 170 7.00 14.53 -8.25
N LEU A 171 6.19 15.21 -7.43
CA LEU A 171 6.66 15.81 -6.18
C LEU A 171 7.22 14.75 -5.24
N VAL A 172 6.45 13.68 -4.97
CA VAL A 172 6.88 12.57 -4.11
C VAL A 172 8.13 11.90 -4.67
N GLU A 173 8.21 11.63 -5.97
CA GLU A 173 9.40 11.08 -6.62
C GLU A 173 10.65 11.95 -6.41
N SER A 174 10.49 13.27 -6.40
CA SER A 174 11.60 14.21 -6.23
C SER A 174 12.04 14.42 -4.77
N GLU A 175 11.10 14.30 -3.83
CA GLU A 175 11.31 14.60 -2.41
C GLU A 175 11.54 13.36 -1.54
N SER A 176 11.07 12.19 -1.98
CA SER A 176 11.10 10.96 -1.19
C SER A 176 12.52 10.43 -1.04
N ILE A 177 12.93 10.23 0.22
CA ILE A 177 14.20 9.55 0.53
C ILE A 177 14.08 8.03 0.52
N ILE A 178 12.86 7.48 0.48
CA ILE A 178 12.61 6.03 0.52
C ILE A 178 12.28 5.44 -0.85
N GLY A 179 11.93 6.26 -1.84
CA GLY A 179 11.49 5.78 -3.16
C GLY A 179 12.52 4.85 -3.83
N THR A 180 13.81 5.17 -3.72
CA THR A 180 14.91 4.32 -4.24
C THR A 180 14.99 2.97 -3.54
N GLY A 181 14.67 2.92 -2.24
CA GLY A 181 14.59 1.70 -1.45
C GLY A 181 13.38 0.86 -1.83
N VAL A 182 12.20 1.48 -1.99
CA VAL A 182 10.98 0.78 -2.42
C VAL A 182 11.14 0.15 -3.81
N ASP A 183 11.75 0.87 -4.75
CA ASP A 183 11.95 0.38 -6.11
C ASP A 183 13.13 -0.60 -6.25
N PHE A 184 13.98 -0.73 -5.23
CA PHE A 184 15.24 -1.46 -5.35
C PHE A 184 15.07 -2.92 -5.81
N PRO A 185 14.16 -3.74 -5.24
CA PRO A 185 13.97 -5.11 -5.69
C PRO A 185 13.53 -5.23 -7.15
N HIS A 186 12.59 -4.36 -7.58
CA HIS A 186 12.11 -4.34 -8.96
C HIS A 186 13.21 -3.92 -9.92
N ARG A 187 14.04 -2.95 -9.52
CA ARG A 187 15.19 -2.53 -10.33
C ARG A 187 16.22 -3.64 -10.50
N VAL A 188 16.44 -4.47 -9.48
CA VAL A 188 17.32 -5.64 -9.57
C VAL A 188 16.75 -6.66 -10.57
N ASP A 189 15.45 -6.94 -10.50
CA ASP A 189 14.78 -7.82 -11.46
C ASP A 189 14.85 -7.28 -12.90
N ASP A 190 14.49 -6.01 -13.10
CA ASP A 190 14.59 -5.32 -14.40
C ASP A 190 16.01 -5.35 -14.96
N LEU A 191 17.02 -5.18 -14.10
CA LEU A 191 18.42 -5.25 -14.50
C LEU A 191 18.79 -6.64 -15.03
N LEU A 192 18.37 -7.69 -14.32
CA LEU A 192 18.63 -9.07 -14.72
C LEU A 192 17.89 -9.41 -16.03
N GLU A 193 16.62 -9.02 -16.16
CA GLU A 193 15.80 -9.31 -17.34
C GLU A 193 16.24 -8.53 -18.57
N TYR A 194 16.22 -7.20 -18.49
CA TYR A 194 16.36 -6.35 -19.68
C TYR A 194 17.81 -6.05 -20.05
N HIS A 195 18.72 -5.99 -19.07
CA HIS A 195 20.11 -5.65 -19.34
C HIS A 195 21.01 -6.88 -19.49
N PHE A 196 20.76 -7.92 -18.70
CA PHE A 196 21.57 -9.14 -18.70
C PHE A 196 20.87 -10.36 -19.33
N GLY A 197 19.64 -10.22 -19.83
CA GLY A 197 18.96 -11.23 -20.64
C GLY A 197 18.53 -12.49 -19.87
N VAL A 198 18.41 -12.42 -18.54
CA VAL A 198 18.03 -13.56 -17.70
C VAL A 198 16.52 -13.80 -17.83
N SER A 199 16.12 -14.68 -18.75
CA SER A 199 14.70 -14.93 -19.06
C SER A 199 13.92 -15.73 -18.00
N GLY A 200 14.61 -16.51 -17.15
CA GLY A 200 13.97 -17.35 -16.14
C GLY A 200 13.48 -16.57 -14.92
N GLU A 201 12.16 -16.41 -14.76
CA GLU A 201 11.55 -15.70 -13.62
C GLU A 201 12.00 -16.26 -12.26
N ASN A 202 12.00 -17.60 -12.11
CA ASN A 202 12.45 -18.24 -10.86
C ASN A 202 13.94 -17.96 -10.57
N GLU A 203 14.80 -17.95 -11.60
CA GLU A 203 16.23 -17.69 -11.46
C GLU A 203 16.47 -16.24 -11.05
N ARG A 204 15.75 -15.30 -11.67
CA ARG A 204 15.80 -13.88 -11.29
C ARG A 204 15.32 -13.66 -9.87
N GLN A 205 14.21 -14.29 -9.48
CA GLN A 205 13.68 -14.18 -8.13
C GLN A 205 14.66 -14.73 -7.09
N GLU A 206 15.27 -15.89 -7.33
CA GLU A 206 16.29 -16.46 -6.44
C GLU A 206 17.54 -15.55 -6.34
N CYS A 207 17.99 -15.01 -7.47
CA CYS A 207 19.11 -14.05 -7.52
C CYS A 207 18.79 -12.79 -6.72
N CYS A 208 17.62 -12.19 -6.95
CA CYS A 208 17.15 -11.00 -6.26
C CYS A 208 17.08 -11.26 -4.75
N GLU A 209 16.51 -12.38 -4.32
CA GLU A 209 16.41 -12.74 -2.90
C GLU A 209 17.80 -12.91 -2.25
N LYS A 210 18.78 -13.50 -2.94
CA LYS A 210 20.18 -13.57 -2.45
C LYS A 210 20.79 -12.18 -2.27
N ILE A 211 20.53 -11.26 -3.21
CA ILE A 211 21.04 -9.87 -3.15
C ILE A 211 20.39 -9.11 -1.98
N LEU A 212 19.08 -9.24 -1.79
CA LEU A 212 18.34 -8.54 -0.73
C LEU A 212 18.67 -9.07 0.68
N ASN A 213 19.13 -10.31 0.79
CA ASN A 213 19.57 -10.92 2.06
C ASN A 213 21.03 -10.66 2.43
N ILE A 214 21.79 -9.92 1.62
CA ILE A 214 23.11 -9.46 2.03
C ILE A 214 22.94 -8.60 3.28
N SER A 215 23.72 -8.86 4.31
CA SER A 215 23.55 -8.19 5.61
C SER A 215 24.71 -7.29 5.96
N SER A 216 25.92 -7.56 5.44
CA SER A 216 27.14 -6.85 5.82
C SER A 216 27.92 -6.32 4.63
N GLU A 217 28.61 -5.20 4.82
CA GLU A 217 29.55 -4.68 3.82
C GLU A 217 30.71 -5.65 3.54
N CYS A 218 31.17 -6.41 4.55
CA CYS A 218 32.32 -7.29 4.40
C CYS A 218 32.07 -8.46 3.44
N GLU A 219 30.82 -8.89 3.29
CA GLU A 219 30.44 -10.04 2.46
C GLU A 219 29.90 -9.65 1.08
N VAL A 220 29.58 -8.36 0.86
CA VAL A 220 28.85 -7.90 -0.34
C VAL A 220 29.50 -8.35 -1.65
N ASP A 221 30.82 -8.33 -1.74
CA ASP A 221 31.54 -8.69 -2.97
C ASP A 221 31.39 -10.17 -3.32
N VAL A 222 31.57 -11.05 -2.32
CA VAL A 222 31.45 -12.51 -2.47
C VAL A 222 29.99 -12.91 -2.63
N ALA A 223 29.08 -12.31 -1.87
CA ALA A 223 27.66 -12.61 -1.92
C ALA A 223 27.04 -12.24 -3.27
N VAL A 224 27.34 -11.05 -3.82
CA VAL A 224 26.87 -10.66 -5.16
C VAL A 224 27.46 -11.56 -6.24
N GLN A 225 28.76 -11.91 -6.16
CA GLN A 225 29.37 -12.85 -7.10
C GLN A 225 28.62 -14.19 -7.11
N ASN A 226 28.38 -14.76 -5.93
CA ASN A 226 27.70 -16.05 -5.78
C ASN A 226 26.24 -16.00 -6.21
N ALA A 227 25.57 -14.86 -6.03
CA ALA A 227 24.19 -14.67 -6.47
C ALA A 227 24.08 -14.67 -8.01
N LEU A 228 25.06 -14.12 -8.71
CA LEU A 228 25.04 -13.98 -10.17
C LEU A 228 25.65 -15.18 -10.91
N GLN A 229 26.53 -15.94 -10.26
CA GLN A 229 27.26 -17.04 -10.89
C GLN A 229 26.30 -18.12 -11.40
N GLY A 230 26.41 -18.43 -12.70
CA GLY A 230 25.54 -19.41 -13.37
C GLY A 230 24.17 -18.87 -13.79
N ILE A 231 23.85 -17.63 -13.44
CA ILE A 231 22.61 -16.94 -13.84
C ILE A 231 22.91 -15.91 -14.94
N VAL A 232 23.98 -15.14 -14.76
CA VAL A 232 24.44 -14.15 -15.75
C VAL A 232 25.59 -14.73 -16.56
N ASP A 233 25.58 -14.46 -17.87
CA ASP A 233 26.66 -14.84 -18.78
C ASP A 233 28.04 -14.40 -18.26
N GLU A 234 29.04 -15.29 -18.36
CA GLU A 234 30.40 -15.04 -17.85
C GLU A 234 31.02 -13.73 -18.37
N GLN A 235 30.68 -13.35 -19.61
CA GLN A 235 31.16 -12.11 -20.24
C GLN A 235 30.63 -10.85 -19.54
N ASN A 236 29.44 -10.93 -18.94
CA ASN A 236 28.74 -9.81 -18.30
C ASN A 236 28.83 -9.85 -16.76
N LEU A 237 29.25 -10.98 -16.19
CA LEU A 237 29.27 -11.23 -14.75
C LEU A 237 29.97 -10.13 -13.95
N GLN A 238 31.14 -9.69 -14.40
CA GLN A 238 31.91 -8.66 -13.69
C GLN A 238 31.21 -7.28 -13.71
N THR A 239 30.58 -6.93 -14.84
CA THR A 239 29.81 -5.69 -14.99
C THR A 239 28.58 -5.71 -14.10
N ALA A 240 27.82 -6.81 -14.14
CA ALA A 240 26.64 -7.02 -13.29
C ALA A 240 27.00 -6.93 -11.81
N LYS A 241 28.10 -7.58 -11.41
CA LYS A 241 28.61 -7.55 -10.03
C LYS A 241 28.91 -6.13 -9.56
N TYR A 242 29.69 -5.36 -10.30
CA TYR A 242 30.03 -4.00 -9.88
C TYR A 242 28.81 -3.08 -9.80
N GLN A 243 27.88 -3.22 -10.73
CA GLN A 243 26.64 -2.44 -10.73
C GLN A 243 25.77 -2.76 -9.52
N LEU A 244 25.59 -4.05 -9.19
CA LEU A 244 24.78 -4.48 -8.05
C LEU A 244 25.44 -4.16 -6.71
N ILE A 245 26.76 -4.32 -6.57
CA ILE A 245 27.47 -3.88 -5.36
C ILE A 245 27.25 -2.37 -5.12
N ASN A 246 27.35 -1.55 -6.18
CA ASN A 246 27.10 -0.12 -6.08
C ASN A 246 25.64 0.16 -5.65
N TRP A 247 24.67 -0.54 -6.24
CA TRP A 247 23.26 -0.34 -5.88
C TRP A 247 22.96 -0.78 -4.45
N VAL A 248 23.48 -1.93 -3.99
CA VAL A 248 23.36 -2.41 -2.61
C VAL A 248 23.95 -1.39 -1.63
N LYS A 249 25.18 -0.92 -1.88
CA LYS A 249 25.83 0.11 -1.04
C LYS A 249 25.00 1.40 -0.97
N LYS A 250 24.37 1.82 -2.08
CA LYS A 250 23.51 3.02 -2.11
C LYS A 250 22.25 2.90 -1.25
N GLN A 251 21.75 1.69 -0.99
CA GLN A 251 20.59 1.51 -0.10
C GLN A 251 20.95 1.69 1.38
N GLY A 252 22.22 1.52 1.75
CA GLY A 252 22.72 1.80 3.09
C GLY A 252 22.45 0.71 4.15
N TYR A 253 21.54 -0.24 3.92
CA TYR A 253 21.16 -1.24 4.91
C TYR A 253 22.33 -2.14 5.40
N ILE A 254 23.29 -2.45 4.52
CA ILE A 254 24.45 -3.29 4.85
C ILE A 254 25.41 -2.62 5.85
N PHE A 255 25.38 -1.29 5.97
CA PHE A 255 26.21 -0.57 6.94
C PHE A 255 25.63 -0.67 8.36
N SER A 256 24.35 -1.04 8.47
CA SER A 256 23.66 -1.28 9.74
C SER A 256 23.61 -2.76 10.12
N ASN A 257 24.31 -3.64 9.39
CA ASN A 257 24.28 -5.09 9.55
C ASN A 257 22.86 -5.69 9.46
N GLN A 258 22.02 -5.15 8.57
CA GLN A 258 20.64 -5.59 8.34
C GLN A 258 20.51 -6.14 6.92
N THR A 259 19.55 -7.05 6.70
CA THR A 259 19.09 -7.35 5.33
C THR A 259 18.20 -6.22 4.82
N TYR A 260 17.98 -6.16 3.51
CA TYR A 260 17.03 -5.21 2.92
C TYR A 260 15.64 -5.30 3.56
N TRP A 261 15.16 -6.52 3.81
CA TRP A 261 13.83 -6.74 4.40
C TRP A 261 13.72 -6.22 5.82
N ALA A 262 14.73 -6.46 6.67
CA ALA A 262 14.75 -5.94 8.03
C ALA A 262 14.80 -4.40 8.03
N PHE A 263 15.63 -3.83 7.17
CA PHE A 263 15.74 -2.37 7.01
C PHE A 263 14.44 -1.73 6.52
N MET A 264 13.81 -2.28 5.48
CA MET A 264 12.55 -1.77 4.96
C MET A 264 11.39 -1.95 5.95
N ARG A 265 11.41 -3.01 6.76
CA ARG A 265 10.46 -3.18 7.86
C ARG A 265 10.57 -2.04 8.88
N ASP A 266 11.79 -1.66 9.27
CA ASP A 266 12.02 -0.54 10.19
C ASP A 266 11.58 0.81 9.58
N ILE A 267 11.76 1.00 8.27
CA ILE A 267 11.23 2.15 7.54
C ILE A 267 9.70 2.16 7.55
N LEU A 268 9.05 1.04 7.22
CA LEU A 268 7.59 0.93 7.21
C LEU A 268 6.99 1.18 8.59
N LYS A 269 7.63 0.71 9.67
CA LYS A 269 7.24 1.05 11.05
C LYS A 269 7.26 2.55 11.30
N GLN A 270 8.28 3.26 10.84
CA GLN A 270 8.35 4.72 10.96
C GLN A 270 7.25 5.41 10.15
N ILE A 271 6.97 4.94 8.92
CA ILE A 271 5.88 5.47 8.08
C ILE A 271 4.53 5.29 8.79
N ILE A 272 4.27 4.11 9.34
CA ILE A 272 3.04 3.82 10.09
C ILE A 272 2.94 4.75 11.29
N ARG A 273 4.03 4.93 12.05
CA ARG A 273 4.05 5.84 13.20
C ARG A 273 3.74 7.28 12.81
N HIS A 274 4.39 7.79 11.77
CA HIS A 274 4.14 9.14 11.26
C HIS A 274 2.68 9.34 10.83
N ASN A 275 2.08 8.35 10.16
CA ASN A 275 0.69 8.42 9.73
C ASN A 275 -0.29 8.33 10.91
N ILE A 276 -0.04 7.48 11.92
CA ILE A 276 -0.88 7.39 13.12
C ILE A 276 -0.81 8.70 13.93
N CYS A 277 0.41 9.23 14.15
CA CYS A 277 0.60 10.53 14.80
C CYS A 277 -0.11 11.66 14.05
N LYS A 278 -0.06 11.63 12.71
CA LYS A 278 -0.72 12.64 11.87
C LYS A 278 -2.24 12.53 11.89
N ALA A 279 -2.79 11.33 11.83
CA ALA A 279 -4.22 11.10 12.00
C ALA A 279 -4.70 11.63 13.36
N ASN A 280 -3.93 11.36 14.43
CA ASN A 280 -4.21 11.89 15.76
C ASN A 280 -4.15 13.42 15.81
N LYS A 281 -3.22 14.05 15.08
CA LYS A 281 -3.20 15.51 14.91
C LYS A 281 -4.44 16.03 14.19
N ILE A 282 -4.86 15.39 13.10
CA ILE A 282 -6.01 15.83 12.31
C ILE A 282 -7.30 15.77 13.15
N GLN A 283 -7.46 14.72 13.96
CA GLN A 283 -8.67 14.51 14.75
C GLN A 283 -8.65 15.23 16.11
N TYR A 284 -7.49 15.35 16.76
CA TYR A 284 -7.38 15.81 18.16
C TYR A 284 -6.37 16.96 18.37
N ASP A 285 -5.79 17.53 17.32
CA ASP A 285 -4.73 18.55 17.35
C ASP A 285 -3.49 18.17 18.18
N GLN A 286 -3.21 16.85 18.27
CA GLN A 286 -2.06 16.31 18.98
C GLN A 286 -1.25 15.36 18.09
N TYR A 287 -0.05 15.78 17.66
CA TYR A 287 0.83 14.91 16.86
C TYR A 287 1.66 13.93 17.70
N GLN A 288 2.23 14.41 18.80
CA GLN A 288 3.10 13.61 19.64
C GLN A 288 2.25 12.66 20.50
N ILE A 289 2.53 11.37 20.38
CA ILE A 289 1.89 10.32 21.16
C ILE A 289 2.98 9.64 22.00
N GLU A 290 2.75 9.56 23.31
CA GLU A 290 3.62 8.82 24.21
C GLU A 290 3.53 7.31 23.90
N ASP A 291 4.66 6.59 23.95
CA ASP A 291 4.70 5.17 23.57
C ASP A 291 3.73 4.31 24.39
N ALA A 292 3.55 4.63 25.68
CA ALA A 292 2.61 3.95 26.57
C ALA A 292 1.15 4.08 26.12
N LEU A 293 0.82 5.17 25.41
CA LEU A 293 -0.54 5.48 24.94
C LEU A 293 -0.71 5.21 23.44
N TYR A 294 0.33 4.71 22.76
CA TYR A 294 0.34 4.60 21.30
C TYR A 294 -0.79 3.72 20.76
N LYS A 295 -1.02 2.56 21.39
CA LYS A 295 -2.10 1.65 21.02
C LYS A 295 -3.48 2.25 21.26
N GLU A 296 -3.70 2.88 22.41
CA GLU A 296 -4.97 3.51 22.75
C GLU A 296 -5.29 4.67 21.79
N ASN A 297 -4.29 5.48 21.46
CA ASN A 297 -4.43 6.58 20.50
C ASN A 297 -4.73 6.09 19.09
N PHE A 298 -4.18 4.95 18.68
CA PHE A 298 -4.54 4.33 17.41
C PHE A 298 -5.99 3.83 17.41
N GLN A 299 -6.41 3.13 18.47
CA GLN A 299 -7.73 2.52 18.57
C GLN A 299 -8.88 3.53 18.63
N ARG A 300 -8.61 4.78 19.04
CA ARG A 300 -9.60 5.88 19.04
C ARG A 300 -9.67 6.67 17.73
N LEU A 301 -8.84 6.36 16.73
CA LEU A 301 -8.90 7.05 15.44
C LEU A 301 -10.21 6.70 14.73
N ASP A 302 -10.88 7.72 14.21
CA ASP A 302 -12.10 7.57 13.42
C ASP A 302 -11.83 8.05 11.98
N LEU A 303 -11.84 7.10 11.04
CA LEU A 303 -11.60 7.39 9.63
C LEU A 303 -12.70 8.28 9.02
N ILE A 304 -13.92 8.25 9.55
CA ILE A 304 -15.03 9.11 9.12
C ILE A 304 -14.77 10.55 9.57
N GLU A 305 -14.33 10.77 10.81
CA GLU A 305 -13.96 12.11 11.30
C GLU A 305 -12.77 12.69 10.52
N ILE A 306 -11.77 11.87 10.21
CA ILE A 306 -10.63 12.27 9.38
C ILE A 306 -11.08 12.68 7.98
N LEU A 307 -11.95 11.89 7.34
CA LEU A 307 -12.49 12.20 6.01
C LEU A 307 -13.32 13.50 6.04
N ASN A 308 -14.15 13.70 7.07
CA ASN A 308 -14.91 14.93 7.28
C ASN A 308 -14.00 16.16 7.34
N GLU A 309 -12.91 16.08 8.11
CA GLU A 309 -11.96 17.18 8.24
C GLU A 309 -11.22 17.46 6.92
N GLN A 310 -10.82 16.41 6.21
CA GLN A 310 -10.21 16.53 4.87
C GLN A 310 -11.17 17.20 3.89
N ASN A 311 -12.44 16.77 3.83
CA ASN A 311 -13.48 17.39 3.00
C ASN A 311 -13.71 18.86 3.39
N ARG A 312 -13.79 19.16 4.69
CA ARG A 312 -14.04 20.52 5.21
C ARG A 312 -12.95 21.50 4.79
N ILE A 313 -11.68 21.14 4.99
CA ILE A 313 -10.53 22.02 4.67
C ILE A 313 -10.36 22.16 3.16
N SER A 314 -10.45 21.05 2.44
CA SER A 314 -10.14 21.03 1.01
C SER A 314 -11.23 21.66 0.13
N LYS A 315 -12.39 22.00 0.71
CA LYS A 315 -13.52 22.67 0.05
C LYS A 315 -13.18 24.00 -0.59
N ASP A 316 -12.23 24.74 -0.02
CA ASP A 316 -11.73 25.98 -0.62
C ASP A 316 -10.77 25.65 -1.78
N GLU A 317 -11.19 25.91 -3.01
CA GLU A 317 -10.38 25.63 -4.20
C GLU A 317 -9.12 26.50 -4.32
N GLN A 318 -9.06 27.65 -3.63
CA GLN A 318 -7.97 28.61 -3.72
C GLN A 318 -6.99 28.49 -2.56
N GLN A 319 -7.50 28.40 -1.32
CA GLN A 319 -6.71 28.38 -0.09
C GLN A 319 -6.75 27.04 0.64
N GLY A 320 -7.63 26.13 0.20
CA GLY A 320 -7.76 24.80 0.79
C GLY A 320 -6.54 23.93 0.49
N PHE A 321 -6.41 22.90 1.30
CA PHE A 321 -5.32 21.94 1.20
C PHE A 321 -5.81 20.55 1.61
N ILE A 322 -5.03 19.54 1.25
CA ILE A 322 -5.21 18.15 1.66
C ILE A 322 -4.03 17.81 2.56
N TRP A 323 -4.31 17.33 3.77
CA TRP A 323 -3.26 16.77 4.61
C TRP A 323 -2.72 15.50 3.96
N VAL A 324 -1.39 15.39 3.83
CA VAL A 324 -0.77 14.14 3.38
C VAL A 324 -0.94 13.10 4.47
N LEU A 325 -1.70 12.05 4.20
CA LEU A 325 -1.99 10.98 5.15
C LEU A 325 -2.28 9.69 4.37
N ASN A 326 -1.52 8.65 4.63
CA ASN A 326 -1.76 7.31 4.10
C ASN A 326 -2.45 6.47 5.19
N THR A 327 -3.73 6.15 5.01
CA THR A 327 -4.45 5.35 6.01
C THR A 327 -4.33 3.86 5.75
N CYS A 328 -3.99 3.42 4.52
CA CYS A 328 -3.91 1.98 4.24
C CYS A 328 -2.77 1.29 4.98
N VAL A 329 -1.71 2.01 5.38
CA VAL A 329 -0.67 1.46 6.26
C VAL A 329 -1.18 1.12 7.67
N PHE A 330 -2.35 1.63 8.09
CA PHE A 330 -3.00 1.25 9.35
C PHE A 330 -3.45 -0.21 9.36
N TYR A 331 -3.63 -0.81 8.18
CA TYR A 331 -4.00 -2.22 8.07
C TYR A 331 -3.04 -3.14 8.82
N ILE A 332 -1.74 -2.81 8.87
CA ILE A 332 -0.75 -3.60 9.61
C ILE A 332 -1.01 -3.53 11.12
N ALA A 333 -1.34 -2.34 11.63
CA ALA A 333 -1.66 -2.09 13.03
C ALA A 333 -3.01 -2.73 13.43
N ASP A 334 -4.00 -2.69 12.55
CA ASP A 334 -5.29 -3.35 12.73
C ASP A 334 -5.18 -4.87 12.70
N TYR A 335 -4.34 -5.42 11.81
CA TYR A 335 -4.08 -6.86 11.74
C TYR A 335 -3.44 -7.37 13.02
N ASN A 336 -2.36 -6.73 13.45
CA ASN A 336 -1.70 -7.01 14.72
C ASN A 336 -0.84 -5.82 15.14
N PHE A 337 -1.32 -5.07 16.13
CA PHE A 337 -0.61 -3.90 16.65
C PHE A 337 0.82 -4.21 17.13
N GLY A 338 1.09 -5.45 17.56
CA GLY A 338 2.43 -5.90 17.95
C GLY A 338 3.47 -5.84 16.81
N LEU A 339 3.03 -5.77 15.56
CA LEU A 339 3.91 -5.61 14.40
C LEU A 339 4.41 -4.17 14.24
N VAL A 340 3.75 -3.19 14.86
CA VAL A 340 4.06 -1.75 14.72
C VAL A 340 4.48 -1.09 16.04
N SER A 341 4.34 -1.81 17.15
CA SER A 341 4.81 -1.41 18.48
C SER A 341 6.30 -1.61 18.70
#